data_AF-A2DFW3-F1
#
_entry.id   AF-A2DFW3-F1
#
_cell.length_a   1.000
_cell.length_b   1.000
_cell.length_c   1.000
_cell.angle_alpha   90.00
_cell.angle_beta   90.00
_cell.angle_gamma   90.00
#
_symmetry.space_group_name_H-M   'P 1'
#
loop_
_entity.id
_entity.type
_entity.pdbx_description
1 polymer ?
#
loop_
_entity_poly.entity_id
_entity_poly.type
_entity_poly.pdbx_seq_one_letter_code
_entity_poly.pdbx_strand_id
1 'polypeptide(L)'
;MNGYVPEGYQLVWNDEFSSGSELNPNDWKHKVTPSGWVNKELQNYVNGEYNGKRVTEIKDGMLHVTAFEDNNKVYSARVSAHREQGWLYGYFESRIKLPKGKGTWPAFWMMPSNNDYKTNPWPKCGEIDIMKEVGVCPNEVVSSIHCQAHNHCNRTQISMRKKH
;
A
#
# COMPACT_ATOMS: atom_id res chain seq x y z
N MET A 1 -14.92 -18.26 -0.93
CA MET A 1 -13.61 -17.99 -0.30
C MET A 1 -13.49 -18.95 0.88
N ASN A 2 -12.75 -20.06 0.81
CA ASN A 2 -12.58 -21.00 1.94
C ASN A 2 -11.35 -21.91 1.70
N GLY A 3 -10.16 -21.33 1.59
CA GLY A 3 -8.95 -22.14 1.36
C GLY A 3 -7.62 -21.58 1.85
N TYR A 4 -7.52 -20.28 2.17
CA TYR A 4 -6.25 -19.66 2.57
C TYR A 4 -6.23 -19.14 4.01
N VAL A 5 -7.40 -18.96 4.62
CA VAL A 5 -7.53 -18.47 6.00
C VAL A 5 -7.22 -19.62 6.97
N PRO A 6 -6.25 -19.46 7.89
CA PRO A 6 -5.94 -20.49 8.88
C PRO A 6 -7.13 -20.78 9.81
N GLU A 7 -7.19 -22.00 10.34
CA GLU A 7 -8.20 -22.38 11.34
C GLU A 7 -8.13 -21.47 12.58
N GLY A 8 -9.29 -21.12 13.13
CA GLY A 8 -9.40 -20.26 14.32
C GLY A 8 -9.49 -18.76 14.02
N TYR A 9 -9.37 -18.33 12.77
CA TYR A 9 -9.60 -16.93 12.38
C TYR A 9 -11.06 -16.67 11.99
N GLN A 10 -11.57 -15.51 12.38
CA GLN A 10 -12.88 -14.99 11.98
C GLN A 10 -12.71 -13.69 11.22
N LEU A 11 -13.55 -13.49 10.20
CA LEU A 11 -13.56 -12.24 9.43
C LEU A 11 -14.07 -11.10 10.31
N VAL A 12 -13.24 -10.08 10.53
CA VAL A 12 -13.59 -8.89 11.31
C VAL A 12 -13.80 -7.65 10.45
N TRP A 13 -13.21 -7.61 9.26
CA TRP A 13 -13.37 -6.54 8.28
C TRP A 13 -12.89 -6.99 6.89
N ASN A 14 -13.59 -6.54 5.85
CA ASN A 14 -13.16 -6.64 4.45
C ASN A 14 -13.72 -5.48 3.63
N ASP A 15 -13.14 -5.30 2.45
CA ASP A 15 -13.73 -4.55 1.35
C ASP A 15 -13.54 -5.38 0.06
N GLU A 16 -14.63 -5.87 -0.49
CA GLU A 16 -14.64 -6.67 -1.73
C GLU A 16 -14.77 -5.79 -2.98
N PHE A 17 -14.84 -4.46 -2.82
CA PHE A 17 -14.95 -3.48 -3.91
C PHE A 17 -16.11 -3.80 -4.87
N SER A 18 -17.21 -4.33 -4.35
CA SER A 18 -18.33 -4.88 -5.15
C SER A 18 -19.39 -3.86 -5.55
N SER A 19 -19.34 -2.64 -5.02
CA SER A 19 -20.37 -1.63 -5.23
C SER A 19 -19.81 -0.21 -5.23
N GLY A 20 -20.50 0.68 -5.93
CA GLY A 20 -20.08 2.08 -6.10
C GLY A 20 -18.92 2.22 -7.10
N SER A 21 -18.49 3.46 -7.29
CA SER A 21 -17.35 3.80 -8.15
C SER A 21 -16.17 4.36 -7.36
N GLU A 22 -16.34 4.64 -6.07
CA GLU A 22 -15.40 5.32 -5.18
C GLU A 22 -15.17 4.52 -3.90
N LEU A 23 -13.99 4.69 -3.30
CA LEU A 23 -13.69 4.11 -2.00
C LEU A 23 -14.62 4.69 -0.93
N ASN A 24 -15.14 3.84 -0.05
CA ASN A 24 -15.91 4.28 1.10
C ASN A 24 -15.02 5.16 2.01
N PRO A 25 -15.35 6.46 2.19
CA PRO A 25 -14.51 7.36 2.98
C PRO A 25 -14.53 7.03 4.48
N ASN A 26 -15.46 6.18 4.94
CA ASN A 26 -15.45 5.69 6.33
C ASN A 26 -14.38 4.61 6.56
N ASP A 27 -14.06 3.83 5.52
CA ASP A 27 -13.06 2.77 5.59
C ASP A 27 -11.68 3.27 5.14
N TRP A 28 -11.63 4.01 4.03
CA TRP A 28 -10.40 4.37 3.35
C TRP A 28 -10.13 5.87 3.36
N LYS A 29 -8.85 6.22 3.51
CA LYS A 29 -8.37 7.61 3.41
C LYS A 29 -7.21 7.71 2.42
N HIS A 30 -7.30 8.65 1.49
CA HIS A 30 -6.18 9.03 0.63
C HIS A 30 -5.15 9.83 1.42
N LYS A 31 -3.87 9.51 1.20
CA LYS A 31 -2.72 10.26 1.69
C LYS A 31 -2.26 11.20 0.58
N VAL A 32 -2.62 12.48 0.69
CA VAL A 32 -2.21 13.51 -0.27
C VAL A 32 -0.82 14.04 0.08
N THR A 33 0.14 13.88 -0.82
CA THR A 33 1.53 14.35 -0.64
C THR A 33 2.19 14.71 -1.97
N PRO A 34 3.09 15.70 -1.99
CA PRO A 34 3.84 16.03 -3.19
C PRO A 34 4.86 14.95 -3.56
N SER A 35 5.36 15.01 -4.79
CA SER A 35 6.51 14.23 -5.24
C SER A 35 7.71 14.39 -4.30
N GLY A 36 8.43 13.30 -4.08
CA GLY A 36 9.68 13.26 -3.33
C GLY A 36 9.52 13.13 -1.82
N TRP A 37 8.29 12.99 -1.31
CA TRP A 37 7.99 13.09 0.11
C TRP A 37 8.73 12.08 1.02
N VAL A 38 8.81 10.80 0.63
CA VAL A 38 9.44 9.75 1.45
C VAL A 38 10.71 9.19 0.83
N ASN A 39 10.62 8.66 -0.39
CA ASN A 39 11.73 7.92 -1.02
C ASN A 39 12.20 8.54 -2.34
N LYS A 40 12.12 9.89 -2.47
CA LYS A 40 12.38 10.60 -3.74
C LYS A 40 11.51 10.10 -4.91
N GLU A 41 10.33 9.58 -4.59
CA GLU A 41 9.37 9.04 -5.54
C GLU A 41 8.77 10.17 -6.40
N LEU A 42 8.55 9.94 -7.69
CA LEU A 42 8.22 11.01 -8.64
C LEU A 42 6.74 11.41 -8.63
N GLN A 43 5.87 10.58 -8.06
CA GLN A 43 4.43 10.80 -8.09
C GLN A 43 3.97 11.78 -7.02
N ASN A 44 2.97 12.59 -7.38
CA ASN A 44 2.11 13.28 -6.44
C ASN A 44 0.98 12.33 -6.07
N TYR A 45 0.82 12.04 -4.79
CA TYR A 45 -0.35 11.33 -4.30
C TYR A 45 -1.50 12.33 -4.14
N VAL A 46 -2.63 12.05 -4.78
CA VAL A 46 -3.81 12.94 -4.82
C VAL A 46 -5.06 12.25 -4.28
N ASN A 47 -6.11 13.03 -4.02
CA ASN A 47 -7.37 12.54 -3.47
C ASN A 47 -8.35 12.17 -4.59
N GLY A 48 -8.47 10.88 -4.91
CA GLY A 48 -9.45 10.35 -5.86
C GLY A 48 -9.12 10.59 -7.34
N GLU A 49 -8.82 11.84 -7.72
CA GLU A 49 -8.57 12.24 -9.10
C GLU A 49 -7.64 13.46 -9.22
N TYR A 50 -7.14 13.69 -10.44
CA TYR A 50 -6.46 14.92 -10.83
C TYR A 50 -6.77 15.24 -12.30
N ASN A 51 -7.19 16.47 -12.60
CA ASN A 51 -7.57 16.93 -13.94
C ASN A 51 -8.54 15.98 -14.67
N GLY A 52 -9.57 15.49 -13.96
CA GLY A 52 -10.58 14.58 -14.50
C GLY A 52 -10.09 13.14 -14.76
N LYS A 53 -8.86 12.81 -14.37
CA LYS A 53 -8.31 11.45 -14.42
C LYS A 53 -8.26 10.86 -13.01
N ARG A 54 -8.93 9.72 -12.81
CA ARG A 54 -9.03 9.05 -11.50
C ARG A 54 -7.75 8.30 -11.17
N VAL A 55 -7.23 8.49 -9.96
CA VAL A 55 -6.13 7.69 -9.39
C VAL A 55 -6.63 6.50 -8.57
N THR A 56 -7.89 6.56 -8.12
CA THR A 56 -8.61 5.43 -7.53
C THR A 56 -9.99 5.31 -8.14
N GLU A 57 -10.37 4.10 -8.53
CA GLU A 57 -11.69 3.79 -9.09
C GLU A 57 -12.11 2.38 -8.68
N ILE A 58 -13.34 2.20 -8.22
CA ILE A 58 -13.95 0.88 -8.08
C ILE A 58 -14.62 0.53 -9.41
N LYS A 59 -14.19 -0.56 -10.02
CA LYS A 59 -14.73 -1.06 -11.28
C LYS A 59 -14.50 -2.56 -11.39
N ASP A 60 -15.44 -3.28 -11.99
CA ASP A 60 -15.36 -4.72 -12.25
C ASP A 60 -15.07 -5.57 -10.99
N GLY A 61 -15.60 -5.14 -9.83
CA GLY A 61 -15.39 -5.81 -8.54
C GLY A 61 -13.97 -5.65 -7.97
N MET A 62 -13.25 -4.60 -8.37
CA MET A 62 -11.87 -4.36 -7.97
C MET A 62 -11.64 -2.88 -7.69
N LEU A 63 -10.73 -2.60 -6.76
CA LEU A 63 -10.08 -1.30 -6.66
C LEU A 63 -8.97 -1.19 -7.71
N HIS A 64 -9.11 -0.22 -8.61
CA HIS A 64 -8.06 0.23 -9.50
C HIS A 64 -7.28 1.37 -8.84
N VAL A 65 -5.98 1.17 -8.65
CA VAL A 65 -5.03 2.23 -8.29
C VAL A 65 -4.19 2.55 -9.51
N THR A 66 -4.35 3.77 -10.03
CA THR A 66 -3.77 4.17 -11.31
C THR A 66 -2.67 5.21 -11.10
N ALA A 67 -1.51 4.94 -11.69
CA ALA A 67 -0.48 5.94 -11.90
C ALA A 67 -0.55 6.47 -13.34
N PHE A 68 -0.53 7.78 -13.53
CA PHE A 68 -0.51 8.40 -14.86
C PHE A 68 0.36 9.65 -14.88
N GLU A 69 0.79 10.04 -16.07
CA GLU A 69 1.49 11.31 -16.31
C GLU A 69 0.50 12.38 -16.78
N ASP A 70 0.65 13.59 -16.24
CA ASP A 70 0.01 14.81 -16.74
C ASP A 70 1.01 15.97 -16.65
N ASN A 71 1.36 16.55 -17.80
CA ASN A 71 2.31 17.66 -17.91
C ASN A 71 3.67 17.40 -17.22
N ASN A 72 4.33 16.28 -17.56
CA ASN A 72 5.62 15.84 -16.99
C ASN A 72 5.60 15.60 -15.46
N LYS A 73 4.41 15.49 -14.85
CA LYS A 73 4.25 15.10 -13.45
C LYS A 73 3.49 13.79 -13.39
N VAL A 74 3.96 12.90 -12.52
CA VAL A 74 3.26 11.64 -12.25
C VAL A 74 2.25 11.87 -11.12
N TYR A 75 1.08 11.28 -11.25
CA TYR A 75 0.03 11.25 -10.24
C TYR A 75 -0.32 9.81 -9.92
N SER A 76 -0.62 9.52 -8.65
CA SER A 76 -1.04 8.19 -8.21
C SER A 76 -1.85 8.31 -6.92
N ALA A 77 -2.23 7.19 -6.32
CA ALA A 77 -2.86 7.14 -5.03
C ALA A 77 -2.07 6.31 -4.01
N ARG A 78 -2.18 6.75 -2.76
CA ARG A 78 -1.81 6.00 -1.57
C ARG A 78 -2.99 6.07 -0.63
N VAL A 79 -3.57 4.91 -0.31
CA VAL A 79 -4.76 4.81 0.54
C VAL A 79 -4.46 3.96 1.77
N SER A 80 -5.09 4.28 2.88
CA SER A 80 -5.02 3.51 4.13
C SER A 80 -6.42 3.17 4.61
N ALA A 81 -6.67 1.89 4.88
CA ALA A 81 -7.89 1.44 5.54
C ALA A 81 -7.77 1.63 7.07
N HIS A 82 -8.87 2.05 7.72
CA HIS A 82 -9.05 1.99 9.18
C HIS A 82 -7.87 2.56 9.99
N ARG A 83 -7.33 3.70 9.52
CA ARG A 83 -6.09 4.27 10.03
C ARG A 83 -6.08 4.50 11.54
N GLU A 84 -7.22 4.84 12.13
CA GLU A 84 -7.37 5.14 13.57
C GLU A 84 -7.73 3.90 14.41
N GLN A 85 -8.31 2.86 13.79
CA GLN A 85 -8.68 1.64 14.50
C GLN A 85 -7.47 0.70 14.59
N GLY A 86 -6.88 0.36 13.45
CA GLY A 86 -5.83 -0.65 13.36
C GLY A 86 -6.23 -2.02 13.92
N TRP A 87 -5.34 -2.99 13.80
CA TRP A 87 -5.53 -4.32 14.39
C TRP A 87 -4.21 -4.80 14.99
N LEU A 88 -4.27 -5.30 16.21
CA LEU A 88 -3.16 -5.99 16.85
C LEU A 88 -3.31 -7.49 16.63
N TYR A 89 -2.39 -8.04 15.84
CA TYR A 89 -2.43 -9.39 15.29
C TYR A 89 -3.60 -9.60 14.31
N GLY A 90 -3.51 -10.66 13.52
CA GLY A 90 -4.52 -10.97 12.53
C GLY A 90 -3.96 -11.72 11.35
N TYR A 91 -4.87 -12.12 10.47
CA TYR A 91 -4.57 -12.60 9.13
C TYR A 91 -5.01 -11.50 8.15
N PHE A 92 -4.08 -10.98 7.38
CA PHE A 92 -4.31 -9.91 6.41
C PHE A 92 -4.07 -10.45 5.01
N GLU A 93 -5.07 -10.37 4.15
CA GLU A 93 -5.02 -10.86 2.78
C GLU A 93 -5.40 -9.75 1.81
N SER A 94 -4.75 -9.74 0.64
CA SER A 94 -5.21 -8.97 -0.51
C SER A 94 -4.92 -9.75 -1.79
N ARG A 95 -5.86 -9.73 -2.74
CA ARG A 95 -5.71 -10.36 -4.06
C ARG A 95 -5.49 -9.27 -5.11
N ILE A 96 -4.24 -9.11 -5.54
CA ILE A 96 -3.79 -7.97 -6.33
C ILE A 96 -3.21 -8.44 -7.67
N LYS A 97 -3.57 -7.74 -8.76
CA LYS A 97 -2.86 -7.81 -10.05
C LYS A 97 -1.91 -6.61 -10.15
N LEU A 98 -0.63 -6.87 -10.37
CA LEU A 98 0.40 -5.83 -10.35
C LEU A 98 0.53 -5.13 -11.73
N PRO A 99 0.80 -3.81 -11.75
CA PRO A 99 1.12 -3.10 -12.98
C PRO A 99 2.48 -3.57 -13.53
N LYS A 100 2.67 -3.39 -14.84
CA LYS A 100 3.96 -3.62 -15.50
C LYS A 100 4.56 -2.29 -15.94
N GLY A 101 5.89 -2.19 -15.87
CA GLY A 101 6.61 -1.06 -16.45
C GLY A 101 7.76 -0.59 -15.57
N LYS A 102 8.87 -0.20 -16.20
CA LYS A 102 9.99 0.38 -15.47
C LYS A 102 9.54 1.66 -14.75
N GLY A 103 9.84 1.76 -13.46
CA GLY A 103 9.45 2.90 -12.63
C GLY A 103 8.19 2.68 -11.79
N THR A 104 7.41 1.62 -12.04
CA THR A 104 6.30 1.27 -11.13
C THR A 104 6.83 0.65 -9.85
N TRP A 105 6.22 1.00 -8.72
CA TRP A 105 6.50 0.41 -7.42
C TRP A 105 5.21 0.17 -6.63
N PRO A 106 4.38 -0.82 -7.03
CA PRO A 106 3.21 -1.21 -6.25
C PRO A 106 3.63 -1.78 -4.88
N ALA A 107 2.86 -1.44 -3.84
CA ALA A 107 3.08 -1.93 -2.48
C ALA A 107 1.76 -2.19 -1.75
N PHE A 108 1.71 -3.30 -1.02
CA PHE A 108 0.70 -3.60 -0.01
C PHE A 108 1.44 -3.86 1.31
N TRP A 109 1.19 -3.01 2.30
CA TRP A 109 2.04 -2.90 3.48
C TRP A 109 1.25 -2.28 4.64
N MET A 110 1.81 -2.38 5.84
CA MET A 110 1.19 -1.94 7.08
C MET A 110 2.12 -1.02 7.86
N MET A 111 1.51 -0.04 8.51
CA MET A 111 2.12 0.91 9.44
C MET A 111 1.40 0.86 10.78
N PRO A 112 2.05 1.23 11.89
CA PRO A 112 1.41 1.31 13.19
C PRO A 112 0.29 2.36 13.18
N SER A 113 -0.88 1.97 13.70
CA SER A 113 -1.99 2.88 13.98
C SER A 113 -1.71 3.69 15.25
N ASN A 114 -2.27 4.89 15.35
CA ASN A 114 -2.17 5.77 16.53
C ASN A 114 -0.73 6.07 17.00
N ASN A 115 0.24 6.01 16.08
CA ASN A 115 1.65 6.26 16.37
C ASN A 115 1.99 7.75 16.38
N ASP A 116 2.62 8.22 17.46
CA ASP A 116 3.27 9.53 17.48
C ASP A 116 4.66 9.45 16.82
N TYR A 117 4.76 9.95 15.59
CA TYR A 117 6.01 9.93 14.82
C TYR A 117 7.09 10.87 15.35
N LYS A 118 6.78 11.79 16.27
CA LYS A 118 7.80 12.64 16.92
C LYS A 118 8.60 11.86 17.95
N THR A 119 7.92 11.03 18.75
CA THR A 119 8.53 10.26 19.85
C THR A 119 8.84 8.81 19.45
N ASN A 120 8.16 8.31 18.43
CA ASN A 120 8.36 6.99 17.83
C ASN A 120 8.49 7.11 16.30
N PRO A 121 9.59 7.66 15.79
CA PRO A 121 9.81 7.83 14.35
C PRO A 121 10.05 6.48 13.66
N TRP A 122 9.90 6.45 12.34
CA TRP A 122 10.40 5.33 11.55
C TRP A 122 11.94 5.25 11.65
N PRO A 123 12.56 4.06 11.73
CA PRO A 123 11.94 2.72 11.68
C PRO A 123 11.58 2.16 13.07
N LYS A 124 11.73 2.94 14.14
CA LYS A 124 11.43 2.50 15.51
C LYS A 124 9.97 2.08 15.67
N CYS A 125 9.06 2.75 14.98
CA CYS A 125 7.63 2.45 15.03
C CYS A 125 7.22 1.17 14.29
N GLY A 126 8.09 0.59 13.48
CA GLY A 126 7.82 -0.62 12.72
C GLY A 126 7.16 -0.38 11.35
N GLU A 127 7.39 -1.31 10.43
CA GLU A 127 6.75 -1.42 9.12
C GLU A 127 6.69 -2.89 8.72
N ILE A 128 5.56 -3.33 8.15
CA ILE A 128 5.41 -4.68 7.60
C ILE A 128 5.07 -4.54 6.12
N ASP A 129 6.01 -4.87 5.26
CA ASP A 129 5.78 -4.96 3.83
C ASP A 129 5.31 -6.37 3.47
N ILE A 130 4.02 -6.53 3.21
CA ILE A 130 3.45 -7.82 2.82
C ILE A 130 3.85 -8.13 1.38
N MET A 131 3.74 -7.15 0.47
CA MET A 131 4.13 -7.28 -0.93
C MET A 131 4.65 -5.94 -1.46
N LYS A 132 5.84 -5.97 -2.06
CA LYS A 132 6.40 -4.92 -2.92
C LYS A 132 6.90 -5.53 -4.22
N GLU A 133 6.70 -4.87 -5.35
CA GLU A 133 7.39 -5.18 -6.61
C GLU A 133 7.99 -3.90 -7.18
N VAL A 134 9.19 -3.98 -7.73
CA VAL A 134 9.80 -2.85 -8.45
C VAL A 134 9.88 -3.23 -9.92
N GLY A 135 9.26 -2.44 -10.80
CA GLY A 135 9.09 -2.81 -12.21
C GLY A 135 10.37 -2.95 -13.05
N VAL A 136 11.55 -2.67 -12.47
CA VAL A 136 12.85 -3.03 -13.07
C VAL A 136 13.21 -4.51 -12.86
N CYS A 137 12.65 -5.14 -11.83
CA CYS A 137 12.70 -6.57 -11.54
C CYS A 137 11.27 -7.13 -11.57
N PRO A 138 10.62 -7.17 -12.75
CA PRO A 138 9.24 -7.60 -12.84
C PRO A 138 9.09 -9.07 -12.45
N ASN A 139 7.91 -9.43 -11.96
CA ASN A 139 7.56 -10.79 -11.52
C ASN A 139 8.34 -11.28 -10.28
N GLU A 140 8.92 -10.37 -9.50
CA GLU A 140 9.52 -10.68 -8.20
C GLU A 140 8.90 -9.81 -7.11
N VAL A 141 8.20 -10.47 -6.18
CA VAL A 141 7.66 -9.81 -4.99
C VAL A 141 8.64 -9.90 -3.83
N VAL A 142 8.71 -8.82 -3.05
CA VAL A 142 9.56 -8.68 -1.87
C VAL A 142 8.67 -8.41 -0.66
N SER A 143 8.86 -9.20 0.38
CA SER A 143 8.28 -8.97 1.70
C SER A 143 9.39 -8.58 2.67
N SER A 144 9.16 -7.58 3.52
CA SER A 144 10.17 -7.07 4.46
C SER A 144 9.54 -6.71 5.80
N ILE A 145 10.35 -6.75 6.85
CA ILE A 145 10.03 -6.14 8.13
C ILE A 145 11.03 -5.01 8.35
N HIS A 146 10.55 -3.81 8.65
CA HIS A 146 11.40 -2.72 9.10
C HIS A 146 11.20 -2.47 10.60
N CYS A 147 12.30 -2.43 11.33
CA CYS A 147 12.35 -2.01 12.72
C CYS A 147 13.66 -1.25 12.97
N GLN A 148 13.84 -0.71 14.19
CA GLN A 148 15.06 0.04 14.53
C GLN A 148 16.35 -0.73 14.20
N ALA A 149 16.39 -2.03 14.49
CA ALA A 149 17.55 -2.87 14.22
C ALA A 149 17.68 -3.29 12.74
N HIS A 150 16.57 -3.42 12.02
CA HIS A 150 16.52 -3.99 10.66
C HIS A 150 15.80 -3.04 9.69
N ASN A 151 16.53 -2.25 8.90
CA ASN A 151 15.90 -1.37 7.91
C ASN A 151 16.80 -1.07 6.70
N HIS A 152 16.24 -0.39 5.70
CA HIS A 152 16.97 -0.11 4.47
C HIS A 152 17.98 1.04 4.63
N CYS A 153 17.74 1.99 5.54
CA CYS A 153 18.65 3.13 5.76
C CYS A 153 19.98 2.70 6.40
N ASN A 154 19.96 1.72 7.31
CA ASN A 154 21.17 1.17 7.94
C ASN A 154 21.69 -0.11 7.27
N ARG A 155 21.08 -0.54 6.15
CA ARG A 155 21.48 -1.72 5.35
C ARG A 155 21.39 -3.07 6.09
N THR A 156 20.53 -3.19 7.08
CA THR A 156 20.28 -4.44 7.84
C THR A 156 18.90 -5.03 7.60
N GLN A 157 18.22 -4.56 6.54
CA GLN A 157 16.94 -5.05 6.06
C GLN A 157 16.91 -6.58 5.97
N ILE A 158 15.83 -7.16 6.52
CA ILE A 158 15.49 -8.57 6.34
C ILE A 158 14.33 -8.63 5.34
N SER A 159 14.54 -9.36 4.24
CA SER A 159 13.54 -9.52 3.20
C SER A 159 13.52 -10.94 2.65
N MET A 160 12.33 -11.37 2.26
CA MET A 160 12.12 -12.56 1.45
C MET A 160 11.74 -12.14 0.03
N ARG A 161 12.27 -12.84 -0.97
CA ARG A 161 11.97 -12.61 -2.38
C ARG A 161 11.32 -13.85 -2.96
N LYS A 162 10.26 -13.68 -3.76
CA LYS A 162 9.58 -14.78 -4.44
C LYS A 162 9.29 -14.40 -5.89
N LYS A 163 9.69 -15.26 -6.83
CA LYS A 163 9.31 -15.16 -8.24
C LYS A 163 7.91 -15.75 -8.45
N HIS A 164 7.15 -15.17 -9.37
CA HIS A 164 5.79 -15.61 -9.70
C HIS A 164 5.52 -15.56 -11.21
#